data_AF-A0A0R1VL18-F1
#
_entry.id   AF-A0A0R1VL18-F1
#
_cell.length_a   1.000
_cell.length_b   1.000
_cell.length_c   1.000
_cell.angle_alpha   90.00
_cell.angle_beta   90.00
_cell.angle_gamma   90.00
#
_symmetry.space_group_name_H-M   'P 1'
#
loop_
_entity.id
_entity.type
_entity.pdbx_description
1 polymer ?
#
loop_
_entity_poly.entity_id
_entity_poly.type
_entity_poly.pdbx_seq_one_letter_code
_entity_poly.pdbx_strand_id
1 'polypeptide(L)'
;MMSGTKFQAQVLDRNNLNQAYLRVKHNKGVADLDGMSVEDLLPYLKTHRRELLDSLVNGTYCPMPVKRVEIPKPNGGQRKLGISTVVDRLVQQAVSQVLTPIFEQVFQIVTLVFDRIEVHMMPFGK
;
A
#
# COMPACT_ATOMS: atom_id res chain seq x y z
N MET A 1 22.22 3.36 7.16
CA MET A 1 21.26 2.77 6.19
C MET A 1 20.58 1.58 6.85
N MET A 2 19.26 1.41 6.67
CA MET A 2 18.58 0.21 7.15
C MET A 2 18.99 -0.97 6.26
N SER A 3 19.51 -2.05 6.85
CA SER A 3 19.75 -3.31 6.13
C SER A 3 18.41 -3.88 5.62
N GLY A 4 18.39 -4.53 4.45
CA GLY A 4 17.18 -5.11 3.86
C GLY A 4 16.44 -6.07 4.81
N THR A 5 17.16 -6.81 5.64
CA THR A 5 16.60 -7.70 6.67
C THR A 5 15.86 -6.92 7.76
N LYS A 6 16.33 -5.72 8.13
CA LYS A 6 15.68 -4.86 9.12
C LYS A 6 14.35 -4.30 8.60
N PHE A 7 14.28 -4.00 7.30
CA PHE A 7 13.05 -3.54 6.65
C PHE A 7 11.98 -4.64 6.60
N GLN A 8 12.35 -5.84 6.13
CA GLN A 8 11.46 -6.98 6.08
C GLN A 8 10.88 -7.31 7.47
N ALA A 9 11.71 -7.27 8.52
CA ALA A 9 11.27 -7.49 9.90
C ALA A 9 10.23 -6.46 10.37
N GLN A 10 10.36 -5.19 9.97
CA GLN A 10 9.37 -4.16 10.32
C GLN A 10 8.05 -4.34 9.56
N VAL A 11 8.11 -4.72 8.28
CA VAL A 11 6.91 -5.00 7.48
C VAL A 11 6.14 -6.18 8.07
N LEU A 12 6.85 -7.24 8.44
CA LEU A 12 6.25 -8.47 8.97
C LEU A 12 6.03 -8.44 10.49
N ASP A 13 6.30 -7.31 11.15
CA ASP A 13 6.02 -7.16 12.57
C ASP A 13 4.53 -7.37 12.84
N ARG A 14 4.23 -8.09 13.93
CA ARG A 14 2.87 -8.48 14.28
C ARG A 14 1.96 -7.25 14.48
N ASN A 15 2.46 -6.18 15.10
CA ASN A 15 1.68 -4.97 15.32
C ASN A 15 1.45 -4.25 13.98
N ASN A 16 2.46 -4.17 13.12
CA ASN A 16 2.32 -3.59 11.78
C ASN A 16 1.26 -4.34 10.94
N LEU A 17 1.31 -5.67 10.92
CA LEU A 17 0.34 -6.51 10.21
C LEU A 17 -1.08 -6.37 10.78
N ASN A 18 -1.23 -6.26 12.10
CA ASN A 18 -2.53 -6.00 12.72
C ASN A 18 -3.09 -4.64 12.31
N GLN A 19 -2.26 -3.59 12.27
CA GLN A 19 -2.68 -2.27 11.80
C GLN A 19 -3.05 -2.30 10.31
N ALA A 20 -2.30 -3.04 9.50
CA ALA A 20 -2.60 -3.22 8.09
C ALA A 20 -3.96 -3.92 7.90
N TYR A 21 -4.23 -4.96 8.68
CA TYR A 21 -5.53 -5.64 8.69
C TYR A 21 -6.66 -4.67 9.04
N LEU A 22 -6.51 -3.89 10.11
CA LEU A 22 -7.53 -2.92 10.52
C LEU A 22 -7.78 -1.86 9.44
N ARG A 23 -6.72 -1.39 8.77
CA ARG A 23 -6.84 -0.40 7.70
C ARG A 23 -7.53 -0.97 6.46
N VAL A 24 -7.16 -2.18 6.04
CA VAL A 24 -7.85 -2.88 4.94
C VAL A 24 -9.32 -3.11 5.28
N LYS A 25 -9.62 -3.49 6.53
CA LYS A 25 -10.98 -3.65 7.01
C LYS A 25 -11.79 -2.36 6.96
N HIS A 26 -11.18 -1.26 7.42
CA HIS A 26 -11.81 0.06 7.41
C HIS A 26 -12.07 0.59 5.99
N ASN A 27 -11.10 0.42 5.08
CA ASN A 27 -11.21 0.93 3.71
C ASN A 27 -12.30 0.22 2.89
N LYS A 28 -12.75 -0.97 3.33
CA LYS A 28 -13.70 -1.82 2.60
C LYS A 28 -13.20 -2.05 1.16
N GLY A 29 -14.09 -2.48 0.28
CA GLY A 29 -13.78 -2.66 -1.13
C GLY A 29 -14.49 -3.87 -1.70
N VAL A 30 -14.50 -3.96 -3.03
CA VAL A 30 -15.11 -5.07 -3.73
C VAL A 30 -14.18 -6.28 -3.66
N ALA A 31 -14.76 -7.47 -3.53
CA ALA A 31 -14.05 -8.73 -3.66
C ALA A 31 -13.41 -8.84 -5.06
N ASP A 32 -12.25 -9.48 -5.12
CA ASP A 32 -11.41 -9.49 -6.31
C ASP A 32 -11.66 -10.72 -7.21
N LEU A 33 -10.62 -11.30 -7.82
CA LEU A 33 -10.68 -12.48 -8.68
C LEU A 33 -11.01 -13.76 -7.91
N ASP A 34 -10.55 -13.88 -6.68
CA ASP A 34 -10.76 -15.03 -5.79
C ASP A 34 -12.12 -15.00 -5.08
N GLY A 35 -12.90 -13.92 -5.25
CA GLY A 35 -14.19 -13.72 -4.60
C GLY A 35 -14.11 -13.51 -3.08
N MET A 36 -12.91 -13.42 -2.52
CA MET A 36 -12.71 -13.27 -1.09
C MET A 36 -13.06 -11.84 -0.64
N SER A 37 -13.94 -11.73 0.36
CA SER A 37 -14.32 -10.45 0.94
C SER A 37 -13.37 -10.01 2.06
N VAL A 38 -13.55 -8.79 2.54
CA VAL A 38 -12.78 -8.25 3.67
C VAL A 38 -13.11 -8.99 4.97
N GLU A 39 -14.34 -9.48 5.08
CA GLU A 39 -14.87 -10.24 6.20
C GLU A 39 -14.21 -11.62 6.29
N ASP A 40 -13.87 -12.21 5.14
CA ASP A 40 -13.21 -13.52 5.03
C ASP A 40 -11.71 -13.47 5.38
N LEU A 41 -11.11 -12.27 5.42
CA LEU A 41 -9.68 -12.10 5.66
C LEU A 41 -9.22 -12.67 7.00
N LEU A 42 -9.97 -12.44 8.08
CA LEU A 42 -9.57 -12.92 9.39
C LEU A 42 -9.64 -14.46 9.49
N PRO A 43 -10.74 -15.13 9.07
CA PRO A 43 -10.77 -16.59 8.95
C PRO A 43 -9.63 -17.17 8.10
N TYR A 44 -9.34 -16.55 6.95
CA TYR A 44 -8.25 -16.99 6.08
C TYR A 44 -6.89 -16.89 6.79
N LEU A 45 -6.59 -15.75 7.41
CA LEU A 45 -5.32 -15.55 8.13
C LEU A 45 -5.16 -16.49 9.32
N LYS A 46 -6.24 -16.83 10.03
CA LYS A 46 -6.17 -17.83 11.12
C LYS A 46 -5.65 -19.18 10.64
N THR A 47 -5.95 -19.54 9.39
CA THR A 47 -5.59 -20.82 8.78
C THR A 47 -4.25 -20.74 8.07
N HIS A 48 -4.03 -19.70 7.26
CA HIS A 48 -2.91 -19.62 6.31
C HIS A 48 -1.78 -18.68 6.73
N ARG A 49 -1.85 -18.01 7.89
CA ARG A 49 -0.83 -17.01 8.29
C ARG A 49 0.60 -17.52 8.23
N ARG A 50 0.83 -18.78 8.59
CA ARG A 50 2.19 -19.34 8.66
C ARG A 50 2.78 -19.44 7.26
N GLU A 51 2.04 -20.04 6.34
CA GLU A 51 2.43 -20.17 4.94
C GLU A 51 2.64 -18.79 4.28
N LEU A 52 1.73 -17.85 4.54
CA LEU A 52 1.86 -16.47 4.06
C LEU A 52 3.17 -15.83 4.55
N LEU A 53 3.44 -15.88 5.86
CA LEU A 53 4.65 -15.30 6.44
C LEU A 53 5.91 -15.99 5.93
N ASP A 54 5.92 -17.32 5.87
CA ASP A 54 7.07 -18.10 5.37
C ASP A 54 7.38 -17.72 3.91
N SER A 55 6.35 -17.55 3.06
CA SER A 55 6.54 -17.13 1.67
C SER A 55 7.07 -15.70 1.54
N LEU A 56 6.63 -14.78 2.42
CA LEU A 56 7.13 -13.40 2.46
C LEU A 56 8.56 -13.31 2.97
N VAL A 57 8.92 -14.13 3.96
CA VAL A 57 10.30 -14.23 4.49
C VAL A 57 11.25 -14.77 3.43
N ASN A 58 10.84 -15.84 2.74
CA ASN A 58 11.66 -16.51 1.72
C ASN A 58 11.64 -15.82 0.35
N GLY A 59 10.85 -14.76 0.18
CA GLY A 59 10.72 -14.06 -1.10
C GLY A 59 10.00 -14.87 -2.20
N THR A 60 9.25 -15.91 -1.83
CA THR A 60 8.49 -16.76 -2.75
C THR A 60 7.02 -16.34 -2.89
N TYR A 61 6.59 -15.33 -2.13
CA TYR A 61 5.24 -14.76 -2.26
C TYR A 61 5.03 -14.16 -3.67
N CYS A 62 4.05 -14.68 -4.40
CA CYS A 62 3.65 -14.17 -5.70
C CYS A 62 2.26 -13.52 -5.57
N PRO A 63 2.15 -12.18 -5.74
CA PRO A 63 0.86 -11.50 -5.73
C PRO A 63 -0.06 -12.02 -6.83
N MET A 64 -1.37 -12.00 -6.59
CA MET A 64 -2.34 -12.39 -7.60
C MET A 64 -2.50 -11.29 -8.67
N PRO A 65 -2.90 -11.67 -9.91
CA PRO A 65 -3.24 -10.71 -10.93
C PRO A 65 -4.34 -9.75 -10.46
N VAL A 66 -4.24 -8.50 -10.87
CA VAL A 66 -5.15 -7.43 -10.47
C VAL A 66 -6.37 -7.41 -11.41
N LYS A 67 -7.59 -7.51 -10.88
CA LYS A 67 -8.83 -7.35 -11.67
C LYS A 67 -8.97 -5.92 -12.16
N ARG A 68 -9.22 -5.78 -13.46
CA ARG A 68 -9.51 -4.48 -14.08
C ARG A 68 -11.00 -4.21 -13.99
N VAL A 69 -11.36 -3.08 -13.39
CA VAL A 69 -12.74 -2.56 -13.43
C VAL A 69 -12.73 -1.16 -14.00
N GLU A 70 -13.78 -0.85 -14.76
CA GLU A 70 -13.98 0.48 -15.32
C GLU A 70 -15.09 1.19 -14.53
N ILE A 71 -14.76 2.36 -13.99
CA ILE A 71 -15.70 3.19 -13.24
C ILE A 71 -15.93 4.49 -14.00
N PRO A 72 -17.19 4.93 -14.19
CA PRO A 72 -17.48 6.19 -14.86
C PRO A 72 -16.91 7.38 -14.08
N LYS A 73 -16.35 8.37 -14.79
CA LYS A 73 -15.98 9.65 -14.20
C LYS A 73 -17.20 10.59 -14.17
N PRO A 74 -17.29 11.51 -13.20
CA PRO A 74 -18.38 12.49 -13.13
C PRO A 74 -18.52 13.35 -14.40
N ASN A 75 -17.41 13.66 -15.06
CA ASN A 75 -17.36 14.59 -16.21
C ASN A 75 -17.29 13.87 -17.58
N GLY A 76 -17.66 12.59 -17.63
CA GLY A 76 -17.51 11.76 -18.82
C GLY A 76 -16.16 11.03 -18.91
N GLY A 77 -16.15 9.91 -19.64
CA GLY A 77 -15.03 8.97 -19.71
C GLY A 77 -14.98 7.98 -18.54
N GLN A 78 -13.98 7.11 -18.54
CA GLN A 78 -13.85 6.03 -17.56
C GLN A 78 -12.49 6.06 -16.84
N ARG A 79 -12.50 5.62 -15.59
CA ARG A 79 -11.30 5.35 -14.78
C ARG A 79 -11.12 3.83 -14.72
N LYS A 80 -10.00 3.36 -15.26
CA LYS A 80 -9.55 1.98 -15.07
C LYS A 80 -8.98 1.86 -13.65
N LEU A 81 -9.59 1.04 -12.81
CA LEU A 81 -9.06 0.64 -11.52
C LEU A 81 -8.51 -0.77 -11.60
N GLY A 82 -7.43 -0.98 -10.85
CA GLY A 82 -6.96 -2.30 -10.51
C GLY A 82 -7.42 -2.65 -9.10
N ILE A 83 -8.18 -3.73 -8.96
CA ILE A 83 -8.54 -4.31 -7.67
C ILE A 83 -7.58 -5.46 -7.42
N SER A 84 -6.90 -5.46 -6.27
CA SER A 84 -6.06 -6.58 -5.82
C SER A 84 -6.83 -7.42 -4.79
N THR A 85 -6.42 -8.67 -4.60
CA THR A 85 -7.01 -9.56 -3.59
C THR A 85 -6.87 -8.97 -2.21
N VAL A 86 -7.72 -9.40 -1.28
CA VAL A 86 -7.71 -8.85 0.08
C VAL A 86 -6.39 -9.16 0.80
N VAL A 87 -5.79 -10.31 0.51
CA VAL A 87 -4.47 -10.71 1.03
C VAL A 87 -3.37 -9.81 0.45
N ASP A 88 -3.39 -9.55 -0.86
CA ASP A 88 -2.43 -8.63 -1.49
C ASP A 88 -2.55 -7.21 -0.91
N ARG A 89 -3.78 -6.73 -0.68
CA ARG A 89 -4.01 -5.42 -0.06
C ARG A 89 -3.46 -5.36 1.35
N LEU A 90 -3.55 -6.44 2.13
CA LEU A 90 -2.94 -6.52 3.47
C LEU A 90 -1.41 -6.38 3.37
N VAL A 91 -0.77 -7.13 2.47
CA VAL A 91 0.69 -7.09 2.29
C VAL A 91 1.12 -5.70 1.80
N GLN A 92 0.45 -5.14 0.79
CA GLN A 92 0.72 -3.80 0.29
C GLN A 92 0.55 -2.73 1.38
N GLN A 93 -0.49 -2.83 2.20
CA GLN A 93 -0.74 -1.92 3.30
C GLN A 93 0.36 -2.02 4.38
N ALA A 94 0.81 -3.22 4.71
CA ALA A 94 1.90 -3.45 5.66
C ALA A 94 3.24 -2.85 5.18
N VAL A 95 3.54 -2.99 3.88
CA VAL A 95 4.70 -2.37 3.23
C VAL A 95 4.57 -0.85 3.24
N SER A 96 3.40 -0.34 2.86
CA SER A 96 3.13 1.10 2.78
C SER A 96 3.28 1.79 4.14
N GLN A 97 2.82 1.15 5.23
CA GLN A 97 2.97 1.69 6.59
C GLN A 97 4.42 1.95 7.00
N VAL A 98 5.36 1.11 6.55
CA VAL A 98 6.79 1.28 6.84
C VAL A 98 7.44 2.30 5.90
N LEU A 99 7.06 2.30 4.62
CA LEU A 99 7.67 3.17 3.60
C LEU A 99 7.17 4.62 3.66
N THR A 100 5.89 4.83 3.93
CA THR A 100 5.25 6.16 3.94
C THR A 100 6.01 7.18 4.78
N PRO A 101 6.31 6.94 6.07
CA PRO A 101 7.01 7.94 6.89
C PRO A 101 8.42 8.27 6.38
N ILE A 102 9.07 7.33 5.69
CA ILE A 102 10.40 7.56 5.08
C ILE A 102 10.25 8.49 3.88
N PHE A 103 9.30 8.21 2.99
CA PHE A 103 9.07 9.02 1.81
C PHE A 103 8.46 10.38 2.13
N GLU A 104 7.60 10.50 3.15
CA GLU A 104 7.05 11.79 3.60
C GLU A 104 8.16 12.76 4.00
N GLN A 105 9.20 12.30 4.70
CA GLN A 105 10.34 13.15 5.04
C GLN A 105 11.07 13.66 3.80
N VAL A 106 11.27 12.79 2.81
CA VAL A 106 11.90 13.16 1.53
C VAL A 106 11.02 14.15 0.76
N PHE A 107 9.72 13.89 0.67
CA PHE A 107 8.78 14.79 0.00
C PHE A 107 8.73 16.15 0.67
N GLN A 108 8.70 16.23 2.00
CA GLN A 108 8.75 17.51 2.73
C GLN A 108 10.01 18.31 2.40
N ILE A 109 11.18 17.67 2.35
CA ILE A 109 12.44 18.32 1.98
C ILE A 109 12.35 18.88 0.56
N VAL A 110 11.89 18.05 -0.39
CA VAL A 110 11.82 18.43 -1.80
C VAL A 110 10.81 19.56 -2.00
N THR A 111 9.62 19.50 -1.40
CA THR A 111 8.62 20.57 -1.46
C THR A 111 9.17 21.88 -0.89
N LEU A 112 9.82 21.86 0.27
CA LEU A 112 10.43 23.07 0.85
C LEU A 112 11.51 23.67 -0.06
N VAL A 113 12.27 22.84 -0.79
CA VAL A 113 13.25 23.31 -1.77
C VAL A 113 12.57 23.95 -2.97
N PHE A 114 11.51 23.34 -3.51
CA PHE A 114 10.72 23.92 -4.60
C PHE A 114 10.12 25.27 -4.22
N ASP A 115 9.46 25.35 -3.06
CA ASP A 115 8.87 26.59 -2.56
C ASP A 115 9.95 27.68 -2.37
N ARG A 116 11.13 27.31 -1.87
CA ARG A 116 12.24 28.25 -1.64
C ARG A 116 12.90 28.72 -2.93
N ILE A 117 12.95 27.89 -3.98
CA ILE A 117 13.40 28.30 -5.32
C ILE A 117 12.40 29.28 -5.93
N GLU A 118 11.09 29.03 -5.79
CA GLU A 118 10.05 29.92 -6.30
C GLU A 118 10.08 31.29 -5.59
N VAL A 119 10.34 31.32 -4.28
CA VAL A 119 10.53 32.57 -3.51
C VAL A 119 11.82 33.31 -3.88
N HIS A 120 12.87 32.62 -4.36
CA HIS A 120 14.10 33.27 -4.88
C HIS A 120 14.02 33.63 -6.37
N MET A 121 12.92 33.28 -7.06
CA MET A 121 12.69 33.52 -8.48
C MET A 121 11.47 34.42 -8.74
N MET A 122 11.31 35.52 -7.99
CA MET A 122 10.67 36.76 -8.47
C MET A 122 11.36 37.97 -7.83
N PRO A 123 11.69 39.04 -8.58
CA PRO A 123 10.99 39.53 -9.77
C PRO A 123 11.88 39.73 -11.02
N PHE A 124 11.32 39.47 -12.21
CA PHE A 124 11.56 40.35 -13.36
C PHE A 124 10.19 40.80 -13.85
N GLY A 125 9.87 42.06 -13.56
CA GLY A 125 8.61 42.67 -13.91
C GLY A 125 8.38 42.78 -15.41
N LYS A 126 7.11 42.90 -15.75
CA LYS A 126 6.61 43.85 -16.76
C LYS A 126 5.39 44.53 -16.19
#